data_AF-A0A3S9XAA1-F1
#
_entry.id   AF-A0A3S9XAA1-F1
#
_cell.length_a   1.000
_cell.length_b   1.000
_cell.length_c   1.000
_cell.angle_alpha   90.00
_cell.angle_beta   90.00
_cell.angle_gamma   90.00
#
_symmetry.space_group_name_H-M   'P 1'
#
loop_
_entity.id
_entity.type
_entity.pdbx_description
1 polymer ?
#
loop_
_entity_poly.entity_id
_entity_poly.type
_entity_poly.pdbx_seq_one_letter_code
_entity_poly.pdbx_strand_id
1 'polypeptide(L)'
;MKLFSPFVMTLFLTPLLIAGCSSHKEPVADLPELEQTGPIWGDGAEAKEEYIDAARFSTEPTTVGTIYYSASPAQGMVVDSPAFAQGRINVTVLDKNGKKIPIVQSKGDYYIQSVKGENYTLYFENISNTGYEVIVTADGIDSVTGKDGSYRNPGYILFPGNTITVRGFRQTKSEYKPFVFYEKESPYIKGSREGTDANIGVIGFALFELTTPKIPKETKPNAFPAQTNMFRLDQ
;
A
#
# COMPACT_ATOMS: atom_id res chain seq x y z
N MET A 1 -4.37 -65.28 42.25
CA MET A 1 -5.08 -64.24 43.02
C MET A 1 -5.96 -63.48 42.03
N LYS A 2 -7.21 -63.93 41.83
CA LYS A 2 -8.49 -63.27 42.23
C LYS A 2 -8.64 -61.87 41.58
N LEU A 3 -9.22 -61.75 40.38
CA LEU A 3 -10.66 -61.61 40.03
C LEU A 3 -11.43 -60.67 40.97
N PHE A 4 -12.06 -59.61 40.42
CA PHE A 4 -13.50 -59.34 40.51
C PHE A 4 -13.90 -58.06 39.73
N SER A 5 -14.74 -58.23 38.72
CA SER A 5 -15.75 -57.28 38.22
C SER A 5 -17.11 -57.78 38.76
N PRO A 6 -18.09 -56.92 39.10
CA PRO A 6 -19.20 -56.57 38.19
C PRO A 6 -19.68 -55.10 38.39
N PHE A 7 -20.43 -54.45 37.50
CA PHE A 7 -21.88 -54.55 37.44
C PHE A 7 -22.41 -53.80 36.19
N VAL A 8 -23.30 -54.48 35.48
CA VAL A 8 -24.12 -53.96 34.37
C VAL A 8 -25.49 -53.60 34.96
N MET A 9 -26.05 -52.42 34.66
CA MET A 9 -27.51 -52.20 34.74
C MET A 9 -27.99 -51.01 33.86
N THR A 10 -28.37 -51.37 32.63
CA THR A 10 -29.65 -51.06 31.94
C THR A 10 -30.33 -49.68 32.07
N LEU A 11 -30.30 -48.95 30.94
CA LEU A 11 -31.41 -48.35 30.16
C LEU A 11 -32.56 -47.61 30.89
N PHE A 12 -32.64 -46.29 30.68
CA PHE A 12 -33.91 -45.55 30.61
C PHE A 12 -33.97 -44.71 29.33
N LEU A 13 -35.04 -44.97 28.57
CA LEU A 13 -35.48 -44.31 27.36
C LEU A 13 -36.46 -43.19 27.75
N THR A 14 -36.19 -41.92 27.45
CA THR A 14 -37.21 -40.86 27.42
C THR A 14 -36.85 -39.73 26.44
N PRO A 15 -37.86 -39.04 25.87
CA PRO A 15 -37.79 -38.44 24.53
C PRO A 15 -37.61 -36.91 24.51
N LEU A 16 -37.03 -36.45 23.38
CA LEU A 16 -37.34 -35.25 22.58
C LEU A 16 -37.90 -34.01 23.30
N LEU A 17 -37.05 -32.99 23.45
CA LEU A 17 -37.46 -31.58 23.55
C LEU A 17 -36.89 -30.83 22.34
N ILE A 18 -37.77 -30.47 21.42
CA ILE A 18 -37.48 -29.58 20.28
C ILE A 18 -37.33 -28.17 20.86
N ALA A 19 -36.10 -27.70 21.01
CA ALA A 19 -35.82 -26.29 21.27
C ALA A 19 -35.82 -25.54 19.94
N GLY A 20 -36.98 -25.01 19.56
CA GLY A 20 -37.08 -24.00 18.51
C GLY A 20 -36.45 -22.70 19.00
N CYS A 21 -35.35 -22.27 18.39
CA CYS A 21 -34.85 -20.91 18.55
C CYS A 21 -35.68 -19.99 17.63
N SER A 22 -36.77 -19.45 18.17
CA SER A 22 -37.48 -18.31 17.59
C SER A 22 -36.63 -17.07 17.86
N SER A 23 -36.02 -16.48 16.82
CA SER A 23 -35.28 -15.23 16.94
C SER A 23 -36.29 -14.09 17.13
N HIS A 24 -36.52 -13.71 18.38
CA HIS A 24 -37.24 -12.49 18.73
C HIS A 24 -36.37 -11.28 18.35
N LYS A 25 -36.84 -10.50 17.37
CA LYS A 25 -36.26 -9.22 16.99
C LYS A 25 -36.97 -8.14 17.81
N GLU A 26 -36.35 -7.75 18.92
CA GLU A 26 -36.74 -6.55 19.68
C GLU A 26 -36.50 -5.29 18.80
N PRO A 27 -37.42 -4.30 18.82
CA PRO A 27 -37.25 -3.06 18.07
C PRO A 27 -36.28 -2.13 18.81
N VAL A 28 -35.11 -1.88 18.23
CA VAL A 28 -34.18 -0.88 18.78
C VAL A 28 -34.70 0.50 18.41
N ALA A 29 -34.96 1.31 19.44
CA ALA A 29 -35.43 2.69 19.33
C ALA A 29 -34.41 3.58 18.60
N ASP A 30 -34.93 4.46 17.73
CA ASP A 30 -34.16 5.51 17.04
C ASP A 30 -33.42 6.40 18.04
N LEU A 31 -32.10 6.47 17.92
CA LEU A 31 -31.27 7.52 18.51
C LEU A 31 -30.83 8.47 17.39
N PRO A 32 -30.86 9.79 17.62
CA PRO A 32 -30.60 10.77 16.57
C PRO A 32 -29.15 10.69 16.10
N GLU A 33 -28.99 10.62 14.78
CA GLU A 33 -27.72 10.68 14.06
C GLU A 33 -27.05 12.02 14.37
N LEU A 34 -26.01 11.98 15.19
CA LEU A 34 -25.10 13.11 15.37
C LEU A 34 -24.30 13.26 14.08
N GLU A 35 -24.76 14.12 13.19
CA GLU A 35 -23.96 14.66 12.09
C GLU A 35 -22.71 15.33 12.67
N GLN A 36 -21.58 14.62 12.64
CA GLN A 36 -20.29 15.19 12.99
C GLN A 36 -19.56 15.62 11.71
N THR A 37 -19.44 16.94 11.60
CA THR A 37 -18.95 17.73 10.48
C THR A 37 -17.46 18.02 10.65
N GLY A 38 -16.63 17.77 9.62
CA GLY A 38 -15.24 18.26 9.55
C GLY A 38 -14.25 17.35 8.79
N PRO A 39 -13.28 17.91 8.04
CA PRO A 39 -12.40 17.12 7.17
C PRO A 39 -11.28 16.44 7.96
N ILE A 40 -11.19 15.11 7.83
CA ILE A 40 -10.17 14.25 8.45
C ILE A 40 -9.24 13.75 7.35
N TRP A 41 -8.07 14.34 7.09
CA TRP A 41 -7.02 13.58 6.38
C TRP A 41 -5.62 14.01 6.85
N GLY A 42 -5.23 13.39 7.95
CA GLY A 42 -3.91 13.31 8.55
C GLY A 42 -4.12 12.34 9.70
N ASP A 43 -3.52 11.16 9.61
CA ASP A 43 -3.62 10.08 10.60
C ASP A 43 -4.81 9.12 10.34
N GLY A 44 -4.53 8.05 9.60
CA GLY A 44 -5.21 6.76 9.80
C GLY A 44 -6.63 6.57 9.27
N ALA A 45 -7.11 7.38 8.34
CA ALA A 45 -8.35 7.05 7.66
C ALA A 45 -8.07 6.05 6.53
N GLU A 46 -8.63 4.84 6.66
CA GLU A 46 -8.74 3.88 5.56
C GLU A 46 -9.36 4.62 4.37
N ALA A 47 -8.57 4.86 3.32
CA ALA A 47 -9.10 5.34 2.07
C ALA A 47 -10.14 4.30 1.62
N LYS A 48 -11.43 4.66 1.66
CA LYS A 48 -12.46 3.90 0.94
C LYS A 48 -11.97 3.79 -0.50
N GLU A 49 -11.59 2.58 -0.89
CA GLU A 49 -11.14 2.29 -2.24
C GLU A 49 -12.22 2.67 -3.24
N GLU A 50 -12.01 3.80 -3.90
CA GLU A 50 -12.59 4.03 -5.21
C GLU A 50 -11.67 3.31 -6.19
N TYR A 51 -12.17 2.28 -6.87
CA TYR A 51 -11.46 1.73 -8.02
C TYR A 51 -11.52 2.81 -9.10
N ILE A 52 -10.44 3.56 -9.21
CA ILE A 52 -10.36 4.64 -10.18
C ILE A 52 -10.01 4.00 -11.50
N ASP A 53 -10.94 4.08 -12.46
CA ASP A 53 -10.65 3.72 -13.85
C ASP A 53 -9.70 4.78 -14.44
N ALA A 54 -8.42 4.59 -14.16
CA ALA A 54 -7.34 5.43 -14.63
C ALA A 54 -6.61 4.68 -15.75
N ALA A 55 -6.80 5.13 -16.98
CA ALA A 55 -6.11 4.56 -18.13
C ALA A 55 -4.65 5.03 -18.16
N ARG A 56 -3.72 4.11 -18.45
CA ARG A 56 -2.32 4.44 -18.72
C ARG A 56 -2.19 5.14 -20.06
N PHE A 57 -1.31 6.13 -20.13
CA PHE A 57 -0.96 6.81 -21.37
C PHE A 57 -0.22 5.87 -22.36
N SER A 58 0.54 4.91 -21.83
CA SER A 58 1.29 3.92 -22.60
C SER A 58 1.27 2.55 -21.91
N THR A 59 1.47 1.47 -22.69
CA THR A 59 1.67 0.12 -22.15
C THR A 59 3.08 -0.10 -21.60
N GLU A 60 4.02 0.80 -21.91
CA GLU A 60 5.38 0.81 -21.39
C GLU A 60 5.53 1.85 -20.28
N PRO A 61 6.32 1.57 -19.23
CA PRO A 61 6.54 2.53 -18.16
C PRO A 61 7.37 3.71 -18.64
N THR A 62 7.00 4.91 -18.20
CA THR A 62 7.81 6.13 -18.40
C THR A 62 9.13 6.03 -17.65
N THR A 63 9.16 5.34 -16.50
CA THR A 63 10.37 5.12 -15.72
C THR A 63 10.29 3.81 -14.95
N VAL A 64 11.40 3.08 -14.95
CA VAL A 64 11.62 1.94 -14.05
C VAL A 64 12.69 2.35 -13.05
N GLY A 65 12.35 2.31 -11.77
CA GLY A 65 13.28 2.57 -10.68
C GLY A 65 13.68 1.29 -9.99
N THR A 66 14.93 1.26 -9.52
CA THR A 66 15.48 0.13 -8.77
C THR A 66 16.31 0.64 -7.61
N ILE A 67 16.06 0.09 -6.43
CA ILE A 67 16.86 0.34 -5.23
C ILE A 67 17.32 -1.02 -4.71
N TYR A 68 18.62 -1.23 -4.70
CA TYR A 68 19.24 -2.42 -4.15
C TYR A 68 19.41 -2.27 -2.65
N TYR A 69 19.30 -3.36 -1.89
CA TYR A 69 19.56 -3.34 -0.47
C TYR A 69 20.45 -4.51 -0.06
N SER A 70 21.36 -4.28 0.88
CA SER A 70 22.24 -5.32 1.43
C SER A 70 22.80 -4.93 2.79
N ALA A 71 23.29 -5.92 3.56
CA ALA A 71 24.00 -5.67 4.82
C ALA A 71 25.25 -4.79 4.65
N SER A 72 25.88 -4.89 3.47
CA SER A 72 27.14 -4.21 3.18
C SER A 72 26.88 -2.76 2.78
N PRO A 73 27.63 -1.79 3.33
CA PRO A 73 27.51 -0.41 2.90
C PRO A 73 28.05 -0.24 1.48
N ALA A 74 27.29 0.46 0.65
CA ALA A 74 27.77 0.89 -0.67
C ALA A 74 28.63 2.16 -0.53
N GLN A 75 29.57 2.36 -1.47
CA GLN A 75 30.28 3.63 -1.60
C GLN A 75 29.63 4.49 -2.69
N GLY A 76 29.43 5.78 -2.40
CA GLY A 76 28.83 6.72 -3.34
C GLY A 76 28.35 8.00 -2.66
N MET A 77 27.50 8.74 -3.36
CA MET A 77 26.87 9.95 -2.83
C MET A 77 25.64 9.57 -2.01
N VAL A 78 25.54 10.07 -0.78
CA VAL A 78 24.32 9.90 0.03
C VAL A 78 23.25 10.87 -0.46
N VAL A 79 22.06 10.35 -0.74
CA VAL A 79 20.86 11.09 -1.14
C VAL A 79 19.70 10.67 -0.26
N ASP A 80 18.95 11.65 0.26
CA ASP A 80 17.80 11.37 1.13
C ASP A 80 16.57 10.90 0.35
N SER A 81 16.37 11.44 -0.86
CA SER A 81 15.28 11.07 -1.74
C SER A 81 15.69 11.20 -3.20
N PRO A 82 16.10 10.10 -3.86
CA PRO A 82 16.35 10.13 -5.29
C PRO A 82 15.09 10.48 -6.07
N ALA A 83 15.28 11.28 -7.12
CA ALA A 83 14.21 11.72 -8.00
C ALA A 83 14.18 10.88 -9.29
N PHE A 84 12.96 10.50 -9.69
CA PHE A 84 12.67 9.67 -10.85
C PHE A 84 11.71 10.41 -11.80
N ALA A 85 11.47 9.83 -12.98
CA ALA A 85 10.62 10.43 -14.01
C ALA A 85 11.02 11.87 -14.35
N GLN A 86 12.33 12.11 -14.55
CA GLN A 86 12.92 13.43 -14.84
C GLN A 86 12.69 14.45 -13.72
N GLY A 87 12.76 13.99 -12.45
CA GLY A 87 12.60 14.87 -11.29
C GLY A 87 11.16 15.11 -10.88
N ARG A 88 10.20 14.32 -11.38
CA ARG A 88 8.78 14.49 -11.08
C ARG A 88 8.33 13.71 -9.85
N ILE A 89 9.00 12.59 -9.55
CA ILE A 89 8.67 11.70 -8.43
C ILE A 89 9.87 11.57 -7.51
N ASN A 90 9.73 11.96 -6.24
CA ASN A 90 10.72 11.69 -5.20
C ASN A 90 10.38 10.37 -4.52
N VAL A 91 11.38 9.54 -4.25
CA VAL A 91 11.21 8.26 -3.54
C VAL A 91 12.04 8.28 -2.26
N THR A 92 11.43 8.00 -1.13
CA THR A 92 12.10 7.88 0.17
C THR A 92 11.85 6.49 0.73
N VAL A 93 12.86 5.90 1.37
CA VAL A 93 12.70 4.66 2.15
C VAL A 93 12.73 5.01 3.63
N LEU A 94 11.73 4.54 4.37
CA LEU A 94 11.55 4.79 5.78
C LEU A 94 11.75 3.49 6.58
N ASP A 95 12.34 3.59 7.76
CA ASP A 95 12.42 2.50 8.73
C ASP A 95 11.08 2.30 9.46
N LYS A 96 11.03 1.30 10.36
CA LYS A 96 9.83 1.01 11.16
C LYS A 96 9.34 2.16 12.05
N ASN A 97 10.18 3.16 12.33
CA ASN A 97 9.86 4.33 13.13
C ASN A 97 9.51 5.55 12.25
N GLY A 98 9.45 5.38 10.92
CA GLY A 98 9.19 6.47 9.97
C GLY A 98 10.41 7.37 9.71
N LYS A 99 11.62 6.96 10.14
CA LYS A 99 12.85 7.71 9.88
C LYS A 99 13.40 7.35 8.49
N LYS A 100 13.90 8.35 7.77
CA LYS A 100 14.58 8.13 6.48
C LYS A 100 15.79 7.21 6.62
N ILE A 101 15.84 6.18 5.78
CA ILE A 101 17.01 5.35 5.55
C ILE A 101 17.84 6.03 4.46
N PRO A 102 19.12 6.39 4.73
CA PRO A 102 19.98 6.99 3.71
C PRO A 102 20.12 6.08 2.48
N ILE A 103 19.98 6.65 1.29
CA ILE A 103 20.22 5.95 0.02
C ILE A 103 21.57 6.40 -0.53
N VAL A 104 22.38 5.47 -1.00
CA VAL A 104 23.66 5.72 -1.65
C VAL A 104 23.49 5.60 -3.15
N GLN A 105 23.74 6.68 -3.88
CA GLN A 105 23.83 6.67 -5.33
C GLN A 105 25.27 6.35 -5.78
N SER A 106 25.42 5.31 -6.60
CA SER A 106 26.71 4.92 -7.16
C SER A 106 26.54 4.43 -8.60
N LYS A 107 27.25 5.05 -9.54
CA LYS A 107 27.24 4.68 -10.97
C LYS A 107 25.84 4.63 -11.63
N GLY A 108 24.90 5.42 -11.13
CA GLY A 108 23.52 5.48 -11.63
C GLY A 108 22.53 4.58 -10.90
N ASP A 109 23.03 3.66 -10.07
CA ASP A 109 22.22 2.78 -9.24
C ASP A 109 22.06 3.34 -7.82
N TYR A 110 21.01 2.87 -7.13
CA TYR A 110 20.67 3.26 -5.76
C TYR A 110 20.80 2.07 -4.81
N TYR A 111 21.42 2.30 -3.66
CA TYR A 111 21.73 1.28 -2.68
C TYR A 111 21.30 1.70 -1.28
N ILE A 112 20.79 0.76 -0.51
CA ILE A 112 20.48 0.92 0.91
C ILE A 112 21.33 -0.07 1.70
N GLN A 113 21.95 0.42 2.77
CA GLN A 113 22.45 -0.49 3.80
C GLN A 113 21.28 -0.94 4.66
N SER A 114 20.96 -2.23 4.60
CA SER A 114 19.85 -2.84 5.31
C SER A 114 20.32 -3.61 6.54
N VAL A 115 19.40 -3.80 7.49
CA VAL A 115 19.56 -4.77 8.59
C VAL A 115 18.53 -5.86 8.38
N LYS A 116 18.98 -7.12 8.26
CA LYS A 116 18.10 -8.28 8.11
C LYS A 116 16.97 -8.28 9.14
N GLY A 117 15.75 -8.50 8.66
CA GLY A 117 14.57 -8.62 9.53
C GLY A 117 13.95 -7.28 9.94
N GLU A 118 14.58 -6.14 9.62
CA GLU A 118 13.96 -4.84 9.83
C GLU A 118 12.92 -4.54 8.75
N ASN A 119 11.82 -3.91 9.18
CA ASN A 119 10.77 -3.47 8.28
C ASN A 119 11.16 -2.17 7.61
N TYR A 120 10.68 -2.00 6.38
CA TYR A 120 10.78 -0.72 5.69
C TYR A 120 9.47 -0.34 5.01
N THR A 121 9.36 0.93 4.64
CA THR A 121 8.21 1.48 3.92
C THR A 121 8.72 2.37 2.80
N LEU A 122 8.03 2.33 1.66
CA LEU A 122 8.30 3.21 0.54
C LEU A 122 7.35 4.40 0.56
N TYR A 123 7.90 5.58 0.43
CA TYR A 123 7.16 6.84 0.34
C TYR A 123 7.45 7.49 -1.01
N PHE A 124 6.40 7.66 -1.81
CA PHE A 124 6.48 8.33 -3.10
C PHE A 124 5.80 9.69 -3.00
N GLU A 125 6.47 10.72 -3.49
CA GLU A 125 5.95 12.08 -3.56
C GLU A 125 5.94 12.53 -5.01
N ASN A 126 4.78 12.95 -5.50
CA ASN A 126 4.63 13.50 -6.84
C ASN A 126 4.61 15.02 -6.79
N ILE A 127 5.73 15.63 -7.18
CA ILE A 127 5.87 17.10 -7.22
C ILE A 127 5.45 17.69 -8.58
N SER A 128 4.87 16.87 -9.46
CA SER A 128 4.43 17.27 -10.79
C SER A 128 2.91 17.43 -10.91
N ASN A 129 2.46 17.95 -12.05
CA ASN A 129 1.05 18.05 -12.41
C ASN A 129 0.52 16.82 -13.18
N THR A 130 1.33 15.75 -13.32
CA THR A 130 1.00 14.52 -14.04
C THR A 130 0.63 13.43 -13.04
N GLY A 131 -0.45 12.68 -13.29
CA GLY A 131 -0.81 11.51 -12.47
C GLY A 131 -0.04 10.25 -12.92
N TYR A 132 0.28 9.38 -11.97
CA TYR A 132 0.98 8.11 -12.26
C TYR A 132 0.25 6.92 -11.65
N GLU A 133 0.33 5.79 -12.34
CA GLU A 133 0.21 4.49 -11.69
C GLU A 133 1.62 3.99 -11.32
N VAL A 134 1.75 3.54 -10.08
CA VAL A 134 3.00 3.06 -9.50
C VAL A 134 2.85 1.58 -9.19
N ILE A 135 3.48 0.72 -9.98
CA ILE A 135 3.63 -0.70 -9.65
C ILE A 135 4.86 -0.83 -8.77
N VAL A 136 4.74 -1.51 -7.63
CA VAL A 136 5.84 -1.69 -6.67
C VAL A 136 6.09 -3.18 -6.48
N THR A 137 7.37 -3.55 -6.52
CA THR A 137 7.83 -4.90 -6.24
C THR A 137 8.93 -4.89 -5.18
N ALA A 138 8.93 -5.91 -4.34
CA ALA A 138 10.02 -6.21 -3.41
C ALA A 138 10.43 -7.65 -3.61
N ASP A 139 11.72 -7.87 -3.88
CA ASP A 139 12.29 -9.18 -4.19
C ASP A 139 11.61 -9.90 -5.37
N GLY A 140 11.09 -9.11 -6.31
CA GLY A 140 10.35 -9.60 -7.48
C GLY A 140 8.87 -9.90 -7.21
N ILE A 141 8.38 -9.74 -5.98
CA ILE A 141 6.98 -9.91 -5.63
C ILE A 141 6.26 -8.56 -5.65
N ASP A 142 5.14 -8.50 -6.34
CA ASP A 142 4.27 -7.35 -6.48
C ASP A 142 3.51 -7.05 -5.18
N SER A 143 3.54 -5.80 -4.75
CA SER A 143 2.96 -5.41 -3.46
C SER A 143 1.44 -5.34 -3.47
N VAL A 144 0.78 -5.27 -4.62
CA VAL A 144 -0.69 -5.23 -4.71
C VAL A 144 -1.26 -6.63 -4.84
N THR A 145 -0.64 -7.47 -5.68
CA THR A 145 -1.16 -8.80 -6.03
C THR A 145 -0.55 -9.93 -5.19
N GLY A 146 0.62 -9.72 -4.57
CA GLY A 146 1.36 -10.76 -3.85
C GLY A 146 1.94 -11.86 -4.75
N LYS A 147 1.96 -11.64 -6.07
CA LYS A 147 2.50 -12.56 -7.09
C LYS A 147 3.75 -11.97 -7.75
N ASP A 148 4.33 -12.66 -8.70
CA ASP A 148 5.45 -12.14 -9.48
C ASP A 148 5.12 -10.77 -10.10
N GLY A 149 6.10 -9.86 -10.01
CA GLY A 149 6.05 -8.54 -10.60
C GLY A 149 5.81 -8.59 -12.10
N SER A 150 4.87 -7.78 -12.57
CA SER A 150 4.56 -7.65 -13.98
C SER A 150 4.03 -6.26 -14.26
N TYR A 151 4.42 -5.68 -15.39
CA TYR A 151 3.83 -4.43 -15.86
C TYR A 151 2.33 -4.54 -16.10
N ARG A 152 1.77 -5.75 -16.27
CA ARG A 152 0.32 -5.94 -16.44
C ARG A 152 -0.44 -5.96 -15.10
N ASN A 153 0.26 -5.98 -13.98
CA ASN A 153 -0.38 -5.93 -12.67
C ASN A 153 -0.94 -4.53 -12.39
N PRO A 154 -1.98 -4.42 -11.55
CA PRO A 154 -2.47 -3.13 -11.06
C PRO A 154 -1.48 -2.51 -10.07
N GLY A 155 -1.34 -1.19 -10.12
CA GLY A 155 -0.52 -0.39 -9.21
C GLY A 155 -1.33 0.56 -8.33
N TYR A 156 -0.61 1.39 -7.57
CA TYR A 156 -1.17 2.49 -6.79
C TYR A 156 -1.34 3.73 -7.66
N ILE A 157 -2.42 4.49 -7.47
CA ILE A 157 -2.60 5.77 -8.15
C ILE A 157 -1.95 6.88 -7.32
N LEU A 158 -0.95 7.53 -7.92
CA LEU A 158 -0.23 8.67 -7.37
C LEU A 158 -0.67 9.93 -8.13
N PHE A 159 -1.62 10.64 -7.54
CA PHE A 159 -2.16 11.88 -8.09
C PHE A 159 -1.13 13.00 -8.17
N PRO A 160 -1.33 13.99 -9.07
CA PRO A 160 -0.58 15.24 -9.08
C PRO A 160 -0.51 15.89 -7.70
N GLY A 161 0.68 16.29 -7.25
CA GLY A 161 0.88 16.97 -5.96
C GLY A 161 0.69 16.10 -4.71
N ASN A 162 0.33 14.83 -4.86
CA ASN A 162 0.02 13.94 -3.75
C ASN A 162 1.19 13.01 -3.42
N THR A 163 1.02 12.25 -2.34
CA THR A 163 1.96 11.24 -1.89
C THR A 163 1.25 9.91 -1.68
N ILE A 164 2.01 8.81 -1.78
CA ILE A 164 1.54 7.47 -1.40
C ILE A 164 2.58 6.79 -0.52
N THR A 165 2.10 5.94 0.40
CA THR A 165 2.92 5.16 1.31
C THR A 165 2.63 3.68 1.10
N VAL A 166 3.63 2.92 0.64
CA VAL A 166 3.54 1.48 0.42
C VAL A 166 4.26 0.75 1.55
N ARG A 167 3.48 0.20 2.47
CA ARG A 167 3.97 -0.40 3.74
C ARG A 167 4.34 -1.89 3.62
N GLY A 168 3.90 -2.56 2.56
CA GLY A 168 4.05 -4.00 2.45
C GLY A 168 3.24 -4.63 1.32
N PHE A 169 3.22 -5.97 1.31
CA PHE A 169 2.39 -6.77 0.43
C PHE A 169 0.95 -6.77 0.91
N ARG A 170 0.04 -6.35 0.05
CA ARG A 170 -1.39 -6.26 0.32
C ARG A 170 -1.98 -7.66 0.52
N GLN A 171 -2.71 -7.85 1.61
CA GLN A 171 -3.48 -9.07 1.86
C GLN A 171 -4.97 -8.80 1.64
N THR A 172 -5.46 -7.67 2.15
CA THR A 172 -6.84 -7.22 1.99
C THR A 172 -6.86 -5.71 1.69
N LYS A 173 -7.99 -5.03 1.93
CA LYS A 173 -8.10 -3.59 1.75
C LYS A 173 -7.28 -2.81 2.77
N SER A 174 -7.33 -3.23 4.04
CA SER A 174 -6.64 -2.56 5.15
C SER A 174 -5.50 -3.38 5.75
N GLU A 175 -5.38 -4.65 5.38
CA GLU A 175 -4.33 -5.53 5.87
C GLU A 175 -3.18 -5.68 4.89
N TYR A 176 -1.95 -5.57 5.41
CA TYR A 176 -0.72 -5.75 4.67
C TYR A 176 0.26 -6.61 5.48
N LYS A 177 1.05 -7.42 4.78
CA LYS A 177 2.27 -8.02 5.32
C LYS A 177 3.42 -7.04 5.10
N PRO A 178 4.08 -6.54 6.15
CA PRO A 178 5.15 -5.55 6.02
C PRO A 178 6.26 -6.01 5.06
N PHE A 179 6.89 -5.05 4.37
CA PHE A 179 8.17 -5.33 3.73
C PHE A 179 9.23 -5.53 4.79
N VAL A 180 10.12 -6.49 4.54
CA VAL A 180 11.22 -6.85 5.44
C VAL A 180 12.47 -6.99 4.60
N PHE A 181 13.61 -6.50 5.09
CA PHE A 181 14.89 -6.74 4.42
C PHE A 181 15.31 -8.20 4.60
N TYR A 182 15.50 -8.90 3.49
CA TYR A 182 16.07 -10.23 3.44
C TYR A 182 17.57 -10.18 3.11
N GLU A 183 18.34 -11.18 3.51
CA GLU A 183 19.73 -11.29 3.09
C GLU A 183 19.95 -12.64 2.42
N LYS A 184 20.57 -12.64 1.24
CA LYS A 184 21.34 -13.78 0.76
C LYS A 184 22.74 -13.71 1.37
N GLU A 185 23.34 -14.83 1.74
CA GLU A 185 24.70 -14.90 2.29
C GLU A 185 25.82 -14.48 1.31
N SER A 186 25.54 -13.90 0.13
CA SER A 186 26.56 -13.64 -0.90
C SER A 186 26.75 -12.15 -1.20
N PRO A 187 27.99 -11.61 -1.10
CA PRO A 187 28.29 -10.18 -1.18
C PRO A 187 28.37 -9.59 -2.60
N TYR A 188 27.95 -10.32 -3.64
CA TYR A 188 28.03 -9.86 -5.02
C TYR A 188 26.79 -10.25 -5.83
N ILE A 189 25.84 -9.31 -6.00
CA ILE A 189 24.88 -9.40 -7.09
C ILE A 189 25.51 -8.71 -8.32
N LYS A 190 26.21 -9.51 -9.13
CA LYS A 190 26.51 -9.21 -10.53
C LYS A 190 25.88 -10.30 -11.38
N GLY A 191 25.08 -9.89 -12.35
CA GLY A 191 24.68 -10.73 -13.48
C GLY A 191 23.22 -11.18 -13.42
N SER A 192 22.46 -10.67 -14.38
CA SER A 192 21.35 -11.33 -15.07
C SER A 192 21.23 -12.83 -14.76
N ARG A 193 20.40 -13.16 -13.78
CA ARG A 193 19.78 -14.47 -13.67
C ARG A 193 18.29 -14.24 -13.86
N GLU A 194 17.69 -14.85 -14.87
CA GLU A 194 16.24 -14.99 -14.90
C GLU A 194 15.85 -16.00 -13.82
N GLY A 195 14.97 -15.59 -12.89
CA GLY A 195 14.49 -16.42 -11.79
C GLY A 195 14.31 -15.66 -10.48
N THR A 196 13.44 -16.18 -9.59
CA THR A 196 13.05 -15.60 -8.29
C THR A 196 14.24 -15.26 -7.38
N ASP A 197 15.29 -16.06 -7.47
CA ASP A 197 16.50 -15.95 -6.67
C ASP A 197 17.39 -14.76 -7.03
N ALA A 198 17.24 -14.20 -8.24
CA ALA A 198 18.02 -13.06 -8.70
C ALA A 198 17.48 -11.72 -8.19
N ASN A 199 16.22 -11.71 -7.73
CA ASN A 199 15.54 -10.50 -7.31
C ASN A 199 15.71 -10.21 -5.81
N ILE A 200 16.24 -11.16 -5.02
CA ILE A 200 16.47 -10.91 -3.58
C ILE A 200 17.44 -9.75 -3.40
N GLY A 201 17.07 -8.79 -2.56
CA GLY A 201 17.85 -7.56 -2.36
C GLY A 201 17.46 -6.44 -3.32
N VAL A 202 16.30 -6.54 -3.99
CA VAL A 202 15.85 -5.58 -5.00
C VAL A 202 14.46 -5.05 -4.67
N ILE A 203 14.37 -3.73 -4.52
CA ILE A 203 13.11 -2.99 -4.57
C ILE A 203 12.97 -2.45 -5.98
N GLY A 204 11.89 -2.82 -6.66
CA GLY A 204 11.55 -2.34 -8.00
C GLY A 204 10.30 -1.49 -7.99
N PHE A 205 10.21 -0.51 -8.89
CA PHE A 205 8.95 0.13 -9.20
C PHE A 205 8.90 0.61 -10.64
N ALA A 206 7.70 0.64 -11.20
CA ALA A 206 7.43 1.13 -12.55
C ALA A 206 6.39 2.25 -12.49
N LEU A 207 6.72 3.37 -13.11
CA LEU A 207 5.88 4.56 -13.19
C LEU A 207 5.25 4.64 -14.58
N PHE A 208 3.93 4.55 -14.63
CA PHE A 208 3.15 4.77 -15.84
C PHE A 208 2.45 6.10 -15.72
N GLU A 209 2.69 7.01 -16.66
CA GLU A 209 1.85 8.20 -16.75
C GLU A 209 0.41 7.80 -17.05
N LEU A 210 -0.54 8.45 -16.40
CA LEU A 210 -1.96 8.25 -16.62
C LEU A 210 -2.47 9.23 -17.68
N THR A 211 -3.29 8.75 -18.61
CA THR A 211 -4.17 9.62 -19.38
C THR A 211 -5.14 10.27 -18.40
N THR A 212 -4.93 11.54 -18.09
CA THR A 212 -5.77 12.32 -17.17
C THR A 212 -7.27 12.02 -17.35
N PRO A 213 -7.97 11.44 -16.36
CA PRO A 213 -9.42 11.65 -16.24
C PRO A 213 -9.62 13.11 -15.82
N LYS A 214 -10.71 13.74 -16.26
CA LYS A 214 -11.14 15.04 -15.72
C LYS A 214 -11.11 14.94 -14.19
N ILE A 215 -10.19 15.66 -13.52
CA ILE A 215 -10.37 15.95 -12.10
C ILE A 215 -11.79 16.53 -12.02
N PRO A 216 -12.75 15.93 -11.28
CA PRO A 216 -13.98 16.64 -10.99
C PRO A 216 -13.52 17.95 -10.41
N LYS A 217 -13.77 19.07 -11.11
CA LYS A 217 -13.42 20.39 -10.59
C LYS A 217 -13.93 20.38 -9.17
N GLU A 218 -13.03 20.46 -8.18
CA GLU A 218 -13.45 20.87 -6.86
C GLU A 218 -14.22 22.17 -7.10
N THR A 219 -15.54 22.14 -6.91
CA THR A 219 -16.25 23.34 -6.55
C THR A 219 -15.62 23.74 -5.23
N LYS A 220 -14.58 24.59 -5.31
CA LYS A 220 -13.99 25.21 -4.13
C LYS A 220 -15.16 25.70 -3.30
N PRO A 221 -15.31 25.24 -2.04
CA PRO A 221 -16.36 25.75 -1.18
C PRO A 221 -16.26 27.28 -1.20
N ASN A 222 -17.29 27.95 -1.74
CA ASN A 222 -17.31 29.40 -1.71
C ASN A 222 -17.55 29.80 -0.26
N ALA A 223 -16.53 30.32 0.42
CA ALA A 223 -16.65 30.81 1.79
C ALA A 223 -17.67 31.97 1.91
N PHE A 224 -18.06 32.58 0.79
CA PHE A 224 -19.00 33.70 0.72
C PHE A 224 -20.05 33.47 -0.39
N PRO A 225 -20.98 32.51 -0.24
CA PRO A 225 -21.98 32.17 -1.27
C PRO A 225 -22.95 33.32 -1.56
N ALA A 226 -23.13 34.24 -0.61
CA ALA A 226 -23.99 35.42 -0.75
C ALA A 226 -23.40 36.54 -1.65
N GLN A 227 -22.08 36.53 -1.94
CA GLN A 227 -21.45 37.59 -2.74
C GLN A 227 -21.56 37.36 -4.26
N THR A 228 -21.94 36.15 -4.69
CA THR A 228 -22.02 35.78 -6.11
C THR A 228 -23.10 36.54 -6.90
N ASN A 229 -24.04 37.19 -6.22
CA ASN A 229 -25.13 37.98 -6.83
C ASN A 229 -24.96 39.51 -6.72
N MET A 230 -23.82 40.02 -6.22
CA MET A 230 -23.66 41.46 -5.93
C MET A 230 -22.87 42.25 -6.99
N PHE A 231 -22.36 41.61 -8.05
CA PHE A 231 -21.64 42.29 -9.15
C PHE A 231 -22.32 42.11 -10.50
N ARG A 232 -23.65 42.26 -10.53
CA ARG A 232 -24.36 42.63 -11.76
C ARG A 232 -24.97 44.00 -11.56
N LEU A 233 -24.11 45.01 -11.43
CA LEU A 233 -24.50 46.38 -11.72
C LEU A 233 -24.41 46.56 -13.23
N ASP A 234 -25.59 46.57 -13.85
CA ASP A 234 -25.98 47.39 -15.00
C ASP A 234 -24.85 47.77 -15.98
N GLN A 235 -24.76 47.02 -17.09
CA GLN A 235 -24.47 47.56 -18.43
C GLN A 235 -25.27 46.79 -19.47
#